data_AF-A0AA38WW28-F1
#
_entry.id   AF-A0AA38WW28-F1
#
_cell.length_a   1.000
_cell.length_b   1.000
_cell.length_c   1.000
_cell.angle_alpha   90.00
_cell.angle_beta   90.00
_cell.angle_gamma   90.00
#
_symmetry.space_group_name_H-M   'P 1'
#
loop_
_entity.id
_entity.type
_entity.pdbx_description
1 polymer ?
#
loop_
_entity_poly.entity_id
_entity_poly.type
_entity_poly.pdbx_seq_one_letter_code
_entity_poly.pdbx_strand_id
1 'polypeptide(L)'
;MCLAIVIALLFIISPKKVVRDDGTHIAIFKQPRVMEEIKGLVIWFTNYKILALIPGIFVAEMNLALLSSINAYYFNLRTRSLNNVMFQFIMMPCPLLLAYVMDTNYIKSRRVRGMIGAGIVGTICLATNAGLAAWITKNDVNRQKNTPPGVDWTDSAFGAGFVLYLLSGIIYATYQIVVQWTLGALSNDPVQCSRLAGLFKGTTALGMCISFVLDSKNVSYIDQLIVQFTLYAVGLVFLLGIIWFCVRDTNYFLEENVIVPHRWEERARIEGLVGEEEIEREKRKEMLAMRGEVLDEKSKEDVMEKGMSG
;
A
#
# COMPACT_ATOMS: atom_id res chain seq x y z
N MET A 1 6.20 -14.70 9.65
CA MET A 1 7.13 -13.54 9.63
C MET A 1 8.58 -14.00 9.56
N CYS A 2 9.12 -14.76 10.54
CA CYS A 2 10.55 -15.15 10.53
C CYS A 2 10.96 -16.04 9.33
N LEU A 3 10.12 -16.98 8.91
CA LEU A 3 10.41 -17.83 7.74
C LEU A 3 10.52 -17.01 6.44
N ALA A 4 9.71 -15.97 6.28
CA ALA A 4 9.77 -15.10 5.11
C ALA A 4 11.10 -14.33 5.01
N ILE A 5 11.68 -13.95 6.15
CA ILE A 5 13.00 -13.30 6.20
C ILE A 5 14.09 -14.26 5.74
N VAL A 6 14.07 -15.51 6.22
CA VAL A 6 15.06 -16.53 5.83
C VAL A 6 14.95 -16.84 4.34
N ILE A 7 13.72 -17.00 3.83
CA ILE A 7 13.50 -17.21 2.39
C ILE A 7 13.99 -16.00 1.59
N ALA A 8 13.68 -14.77 2.02
CA ALA A 8 14.17 -13.58 1.34
C ALA A 8 15.71 -13.53 1.34
N LEU A 9 16.37 -13.79 2.47
CA LEU A 9 17.84 -13.73 2.52
C LEU A 9 18.52 -14.74 1.59
N LEU A 10 17.93 -15.93 1.41
CA LEU A 10 18.51 -16.99 0.58
C LEU A 10 18.15 -16.86 -0.91
N PHE A 11 16.97 -16.32 -1.23
CA PHE A 11 16.43 -16.34 -2.59
C PHE A 11 16.28 -14.95 -3.24
N ILE A 12 16.54 -13.84 -2.53
CA ILE A 12 16.44 -12.51 -3.15
C ILE A 12 17.58 -12.30 -4.14
N ILE A 13 17.21 -12.08 -5.39
CA ILE A 13 18.15 -11.75 -6.45
C ILE A 13 18.55 -10.28 -6.31
N SER A 14 19.83 -9.97 -6.55
CA SER A 14 20.32 -8.59 -6.55
C SER A 14 19.48 -7.74 -7.53
N PRO A 15 18.95 -6.58 -7.12
CA PRO A 15 18.13 -5.72 -7.98
C PRO A 15 18.79 -5.35 -9.33
N LYS A 16 20.13 -5.32 -9.38
CA LYS A 16 20.89 -5.07 -10.61
C LYS A 16 20.73 -6.18 -11.66
N LYS A 17 20.54 -7.43 -11.22
CA LYS A 17 20.37 -8.62 -12.07
C LYS A 17 18.93 -8.84 -12.52
N VAL A 18 18.01 -7.96 -12.10
CA VAL A 18 16.61 -8.05 -12.51
C VAL A 18 16.48 -7.42 -13.89
N VAL A 19 16.35 -8.28 -14.89
CA VAL A 19 16.12 -7.94 -16.29
C VAL A 19 14.65 -8.21 -16.60
N ARG A 20 14.01 -7.29 -17.32
CA ARG A 20 12.63 -7.46 -17.78
C ARG A 20 12.57 -8.49 -18.92
N ASP A 21 11.36 -8.94 -19.26
CA ASP A 21 11.15 -9.87 -20.40
C ASP A 21 11.65 -9.32 -21.74
N ASP A 22 11.83 -7.99 -21.86
CA ASP A 22 12.35 -7.31 -23.04
C ASP A 22 13.89 -7.17 -23.06
N GLY A 23 14.59 -7.69 -22.06
CA GLY A 23 16.05 -7.60 -21.95
C GLY A 23 16.57 -6.30 -21.32
N THR A 24 15.70 -5.35 -20.96
CA THR A 24 16.10 -4.08 -20.35
C THR A 24 16.24 -4.18 -18.82
N HIS A 25 17.22 -3.47 -18.25
CA HIS A 25 17.35 -3.35 -16.79
C HIS A 25 16.28 -2.41 -16.21
N ILE A 26 15.91 -2.61 -14.94
CA ILE A 26 14.83 -1.82 -14.32
C ILE A 26 15.24 -0.36 -14.07
N ALA A 27 16.40 -0.16 -13.46
CA ALA A 27 16.91 1.15 -13.03
C ALA A 27 18.43 1.08 -12.79
N ILE A 28 19.07 2.24 -12.75
CA ILE A 28 20.48 2.35 -12.37
C ILE A 28 20.58 2.42 -10.85
N PHE A 29 21.04 1.33 -10.22
CA PHE A 29 21.21 1.27 -8.77
C PHE A 29 22.59 1.77 -8.35
N LYS A 30 22.65 2.96 -7.76
CA LYS A 30 23.81 3.45 -7.00
C LYS A 30 23.69 3.01 -5.55
N GLN A 31 24.77 2.57 -4.92
CA GLN A 31 24.76 2.24 -3.49
C GLN A 31 24.51 3.53 -2.68
N PRO A 32 23.38 3.65 -1.97
CA PRO A 32 23.09 4.86 -1.22
C PRO A 32 23.81 4.82 0.12
N ARG A 33 24.27 5.99 0.60
CA ARG A 33 24.76 6.12 1.99
C ARG A 33 23.57 6.23 2.94
N VAL A 34 23.66 5.61 4.12
CA VAL A 34 22.57 5.61 5.13
C VAL A 34 22.09 7.04 5.45
N MET A 35 23.02 7.99 5.56
CA MET A 35 22.66 9.39 5.85
C MET A 35 21.97 10.10 4.67
N GLU A 36 22.27 9.69 3.44
CA GLU A 36 21.57 10.19 2.24
C GLU A 36 20.15 9.65 2.16
N GLU A 37 19.93 8.39 2.58
CA GLU A 37 18.58 7.81 2.71
C GLU A 37 17.74 8.52 3.76
N ILE A 38 18.31 8.81 4.94
CA ILE A 38 17.60 9.54 6.00
C ILE A 38 17.23 10.94 5.52
N LYS A 39 18.18 11.68 4.92
CA LYS A 39 17.90 13.00 4.36
C LYS A 39 16.84 12.92 3.26
N GLY A 40 16.94 11.92 2.38
CA GLY A 40 15.95 11.67 1.33
C GLY A 40 14.55 11.45 1.89
N LEU A 41 14.42 10.67 2.97
CA LEU A 41 13.15 10.43 3.66
C LEU A 41 12.58 11.72 4.27
N VAL A 42 13.42 12.54 4.91
CA VAL A 42 12.99 13.82 5.51
C VAL A 42 12.49 14.80 4.45
N ILE A 43 13.15 14.87 3.29
CA ILE A 43 12.73 15.74 2.18
C ILE A 43 11.32 15.35 1.68
N TRP A 44 10.98 14.06 1.71
CA TRP A 44 9.64 13.60 1.32
C TRP A 44 8.54 14.10 2.26
N PHE A 45 8.82 14.35 3.54
CA PHE A 45 7.88 14.99 4.45
C PHE A 45 7.63 16.46 4.11
N THR A 46 8.46 17.09 3.28
CA THR A 46 8.25 18.48 2.82
C THR A 46 7.45 18.52 1.50
N ASN A 47 7.26 17.37 0.84
CA ASN A 47 6.55 17.33 -0.43
C ASN A 47 5.04 17.42 -0.22
N TYR A 48 4.41 18.46 -0.77
CA TYR A 48 2.98 18.72 -0.65
C TYR A 48 2.11 17.52 -1.09
N LYS A 49 2.57 16.74 -2.08
CA LYS A 49 1.84 15.56 -2.58
C LYS A 49 1.75 14.47 -1.51
N ILE A 50 2.85 14.25 -0.78
CA ILE A 50 2.92 13.23 0.26
C ILE A 50 2.23 13.72 1.52
N LEU A 51 2.43 14.99 1.89
CA LEU A 51 1.74 15.62 3.03
C LEU A 51 0.21 15.52 2.89
N ALA A 52 -0.33 15.76 1.70
CA ALA A 52 -1.76 15.58 1.43
C ALA A 52 -2.22 14.12 1.60
N LEU A 53 -1.37 13.14 1.31
CA LEU A 53 -1.69 11.71 1.49
C LEU A 53 -1.52 11.22 2.93
N ILE A 54 -0.81 11.92 3.81
CA ILE A 54 -0.55 11.48 5.19
C ILE A 54 -1.85 11.13 5.95
N PRO A 55 -2.91 11.96 5.96
CA PRO A 55 -4.16 11.60 6.64
C PRO A 55 -4.76 10.29 6.10
N GLY A 56 -4.68 10.11 4.78
CA GLY A 56 -5.13 8.90 4.11
C GLY A 56 -4.30 7.67 4.49
N ILE A 57 -2.98 7.78 4.56
CA ILE A 57 -2.09 6.69 5.00
C ILE A 57 -2.34 6.38 6.48
N PHE A 58 -2.45 7.39 7.32
CA PHE A 58 -2.60 7.24 8.77
C PHE A 58 -3.80 6.37 9.16
N VAL A 59 -4.95 6.57 8.51
CA VAL A 59 -6.19 5.84 8.85
C VAL A 59 -6.20 4.39 8.33
N ALA A 60 -5.28 4.02 7.43
CA ALA A 60 -5.34 2.75 6.69
C ALA A 60 -5.36 1.50 7.59
N GLU A 61 -4.68 1.52 8.75
CA GLU A 61 -4.65 0.40 9.70
C GLU A 61 -5.36 0.70 11.04
N MET A 62 -6.03 1.85 11.15
CA MET A 62 -6.65 2.29 12.41
C MET A 62 -7.84 1.41 12.83
N ASN A 63 -8.54 0.80 11.86
CA ASN A 63 -9.75 0.00 12.07
C ASN A 63 -9.55 -1.25 12.95
N LEU A 64 -8.32 -1.78 12.98
CA LEU A 64 -8.04 -3.07 13.59
C LEU A 64 -8.34 -3.09 15.09
N ALA A 65 -7.98 -2.02 15.82
CA ALA A 65 -8.17 -1.97 17.27
C ALA A 65 -9.67 -1.90 17.64
N LEU A 66 -10.42 -0.99 17.03
CA LEU A 66 -11.85 -0.81 17.27
C LEU A 66 -12.64 -2.09 17.02
N LEU A 67 -12.44 -2.72 15.86
CA LEU A 67 -13.13 -3.96 15.49
C LEU A 67 -12.79 -5.12 16.42
N SER A 68 -11.53 -5.26 16.80
CA SER A 68 -11.09 -6.31 17.72
C SER A 68 -11.80 -6.16 19.07
N SER A 69 -11.91 -4.93 19.57
CA SER A 69 -12.60 -4.63 20.83
C SER A 69 -14.11 -4.82 20.75
N ILE A 70 -14.76 -4.38 19.68
CA ILE A 70 -16.19 -4.64 19.44
C ILE A 70 -16.46 -6.15 19.35
N ASN A 71 -15.62 -6.87 18.60
CA ASN A 71 -15.75 -8.32 18.45
C ASN A 71 -15.57 -9.02 19.80
N ALA A 72 -14.62 -8.55 20.61
CA ALA A 72 -14.35 -9.09 21.93
C ALA A 72 -15.49 -8.87 22.95
N TYR A 73 -16.16 -7.72 22.88
CA TYR A 73 -17.24 -7.34 23.78
C TYR A 73 -18.59 -7.95 23.39
N TYR A 74 -18.94 -7.91 22.11
CA TYR A 74 -20.30 -8.24 21.65
C TYR A 74 -20.53 -9.74 21.43
N PHE A 75 -19.52 -10.48 20.96
CA PHE A 75 -19.65 -11.88 20.56
C PHE A 75 -19.05 -12.85 21.58
N ASN A 76 -19.58 -14.08 21.60
CA ASN A 76 -18.99 -15.17 22.40
C ASN A 76 -17.66 -15.68 21.82
N LEU A 77 -16.97 -16.55 22.55
CA LEU A 77 -15.66 -17.09 22.15
C LEU A 77 -15.68 -17.84 20.81
N ARG A 78 -16.71 -18.65 20.55
CA ARG A 78 -16.86 -19.44 19.32
C ARG A 78 -17.00 -18.53 18.11
N THR A 79 -17.86 -17.54 18.23
CA THR A 79 -18.19 -16.56 17.20
C THR A 79 -17.02 -15.60 16.94
N ARG A 80 -16.32 -15.16 17.99
CA ARG A 80 -15.10 -14.36 17.87
C ARG A 80 -14.02 -15.07 17.05
N SER A 81 -13.86 -16.37 17.27
CA SER A 81 -12.86 -17.17 16.57
C SER A 81 -13.23 -17.31 15.09
N LEU A 82 -14.50 -17.61 14.80
CA LEU A 82 -15.03 -17.66 13.44
C LEU A 82 -14.88 -16.31 12.70
N ASN A 83 -15.26 -15.21 13.34
CA ASN A 83 -15.14 -13.86 12.80
C ASN A 83 -13.71 -13.55 12.38
N ASN A 84 -12.72 -13.88 13.22
CA ASN A 84 -11.31 -13.65 12.90
C ASN A 84 -10.83 -14.48 11.72
N VAL A 85 -11.20 -15.77 11.64
CA VAL A 85 -10.83 -16.62 10.48
C VAL A 85 -11.44 -16.07 9.20
N MET A 86 -12.72 -15.69 9.24
CA MET A 86 -13.42 -15.16 8.07
C MET A 86 -12.90 -13.79 7.63
N PHE A 87 -12.49 -12.95 8.59
CA PHE A 87 -11.82 -11.68 8.32
C PHE A 87 -10.50 -11.88 7.59
N GLN A 88 -9.66 -12.82 8.04
CA GLN A 88 -8.41 -13.14 7.33
C GLN A 88 -8.68 -13.77 5.95
N PHE A 89 -9.72 -14.60 5.84
CA PHE A 89 -10.11 -15.23 4.59
C PHE A 89 -10.51 -14.20 3.53
N ILE A 90 -11.36 -13.23 3.88
CA ILE A 90 -11.84 -12.22 2.92
C ILE A 90 -10.75 -11.20 2.54
N MET A 91 -9.76 -11.00 3.42
CA MET A 91 -8.62 -10.13 3.15
C MET A 91 -7.71 -10.66 2.03
N MET A 92 -7.76 -11.94 1.67
CA MET A 92 -6.92 -12.49 0.59
C MET A 92 -7.47 -12.16 -0.82
N PRO A 93 -8.73 -12.52 -1.18
CA PRO A 93 -9.23 -12.33 -2.54
C PRO A 93 -9.60 -10.88 -2.86
N CYS A 94 -10.15 -10.12 -1.90
CA CYS A 94 -10.64 -8.76 -2.15
C CYS A 94 -9.58 -7.77 -2.66
N PRO A 95 -8.38 -7.66 -2.06
CA PRO A 95 -7.34 -6.79 -2.61
C PRO A 95 -6.85 -7.24 -3.98
N LEU A 96 -6.83 -8.55 -4.28
CA LEU A 96 -6.43 -9.07 -5.59
C LEU A 96 -7.46 -8.69 -6.67
N LEU A 97 -8.75 -8.80 -6.36
CA LEU A 97 -9.82 -8.35 -7.26
C LEU A 97 -9.74 -6.85 -7.51
N LEU A 98 -9.49 -6.06 -6.47
CA LEU A 98 -9.34 -4.62 -6.61
C LEU A 98 -8.10 -4.26 -7.43
N ALA A 99 -6.96 -4.92 -7.17
CA ALA A 99 -5.74 -4.73 -7.95
C ALA A 99 -6.00 -5.08 -9.43
N TYR A 100 -6.71 -6.17 -9.72
CA TYR A 100 -7.10 -6.52 -11.07
C TYR A 100 -7.94 -5.41 -11.75
N VAL A 101 -8.93 -4.85 -11.05
CA VAL A 101 -9.72 -3.71 -11.56
C VAL A 101 -8.84 -2.49 -11.81
N MET A 102 -7.92 -2.19 -10.88
CA MET A 102 -7.02 -1.05 -10.98
C MET A 102 -5.89 -1.24 -11.98
N ASP A 103 -5.58 -2.49 -12.37
CA ASP A 103 -4.51 -2.86 -13.33
C ASP A 103 -5.00 -3.34 -14.69
N THR A 104 -6.30 -3.29 -14.90
CA THR A 104 -6.94 -3.66 -16.16
C THR A 104 -6.44 -2.80 -17.33
N ASN A 105 -6.04 -3.46 -18.43
CA ASN A 105 -5.56 -2.80 -19.66
C ASN A 105 -6.68 -2.27 -20.58
N TYR A 106 -7.94 -2.61 -20.29
CA TYR A 106 -9.09 -2.12 -21.07
C TYR A 106 -9.29 -0.60 -20.94
N ILE A 107 -8.90 0.00 -19.81
CA ILE A 107 -8.98 1.44 -19.59
C ILE A 107 -7.59 2.04 -19.83
N LYS A 108 -7.46 2.83 -20.90
CA LYS A 108 -6.17 3.40 -21.34
C LYS A 108 -5.59 4.42 -20.35
N SER A 109 -6.43 5.18 -19.64
CA SER A 109 -5.95 6.18 -18.69
C SER A 109 -5.71 5.58 -17.31
N ARG A 110 -4.50 5.77 -16.80
CA ARG A 110 -4.10 5.36 -15.44
C ARG A 110 -4.93 6.10 -14.39
N ARG A 111 -5.22 7.38 -14.64
CA ARG A 111 -6.03 8.23 -13.75
C ARG A 111 -7.42 7.66 -13.53
N VAL A 112 -8.11 7.29 -14.62
CA VAL A 112 -9.49 6.79 -14.56
C VAL A 112 -9.56 5.47 -13.78
N ARG A 113 -8.60 4.57 -13.98
CA ARG A 113 -8.48 3.33 -13.21
C ARG A 113 -8.31 3.59 -11.71
N GLY A 114 -7.42 4.53 -11.36
CA GLY A 114 -7.22 4.97 -9.99
C GLY A 114 -8.49 5.54 -9.35
N MET A 115 -9.22 6.38 -10.10
CA MET A 115 -10.48 6.98 -9.65
C MET A 115 -11.58 5.94 -9.43
N ILE A 116 -11.70 4.95 -10.32
CA ILE A 116 -12.67 3.85 -10.16
C ILE A 116 -12.33 3.03 -8.92
N GLY A 117 -11.07 2.62 -8.76
CA GLY A 117 -10.63 1.84 -7.59
C GLY A 117 -10.85 2.60 -6.28
N ALA A 118 -10.45 3.87 -6.23
CA ALA A 118 -10.64 4.73 -5.07
C ALA A 118 -12.13 5.03 -4.79
N GLY A 119 -12.96 5.18 -5.82
CA GLY A 119 -14.40 5.38 -5.69
C GLY A 119 -15.13 4.14 -5.14
N ILE A 120 -14.77 2.95 -5.61
CA ILE A 120 -15.31 1.67 -5.10
C ILE A 120 -14.97 1.53 -3.61
N VAL A 121 -13.69 1.68 -3.26
CA VAL A 121 -13.24 1.55 -1.87
C VAL A 121 -13.84 2.64 -0.99
N GLY A 122 -13.92 3.88 -1.48
CA GLY A 122 -14.51 4.98 -0.74
C GLY A 122 -15.99 4.77 -0.44
N THR A 123 -16.74 4.25 -1.40
CA THR A 123 -18.16 3.94 -1.22
C THR A 123 -18.33 2.84 -0.17
N ILE A 124 -17.58 1.74 -0.29
CA ILE A 124 -17.62 0.64 0.69
C ILE A 124 -17.20 1.14 2.07
N CYS A 125 -16.15 1.96 2.14
CA CYS A 125 -15.64 2.54 3.38
C CYS A 125 -16.71 3.38 4.09
N LEU A 126 -17.28 4.37 3.40
CA LEU A 126 -18.27 5.26 3.99
C LEU A 126 -19.56 4.52 4.36
N ALA A 127 -20.04 3.63 3.49
CA ALA A 127 -21.25 2.85 3.74
C ALA A 127 -21.09 1.90 4.93
N THR A 128 -19.94 1.23 5.04
CA THR A 128 -19.70 0.28 6.15
C THR A 128 -19.51 0.99 7.47
N ASN A 129 -18.77 2.10 7.51
CA ASN A 129 -18.60 2.86 8.75
C ASN A 129 -19.92 3.50 9.20
N ALA A 130 -20.74 4.02 8.28
CA ALA A 130 -22.07 4.50 8.60
C ALA A 130 -22.99 3.36 9.10
N GLY A 131 -22.94 2.20 8.45
CA GLY A 131 -23.65 0.99 8.89
C GLY A 131 -23.21 0.50 10.27
N LEU A 132 -21.90 0.57 10.55
CA LEU A 132 -21.33 0.23 11.84
C LEU A 132 -21.78 1.21 12.93
N ALA A 133 -21.81 2.51 12.65
CA ALA A 133 -22.31 3.52 13.58
C ALA A 133 -23.79 3.30 13.92
N ALA A 134 -24.62 3.04 12.89
CA ALA A 134 -26.03 2.72 13.06
C ALA A 134 -26.24 1.44 13.88
N TRP A 135 -25.42 0.41 13.62
CA TRP A 135 -25.48 -0.86 14.33
C TRP A 135 -25.07 -0.73 15.80
N ILE A 136 -23.98 -0.01 16.10
CA ILE A 136 -23.53 0.25 17.48
C ILE A 136 -24.62 1.01 18.25
N THR A 137 -25.21 2.03 17.63
CA THR A 137 -26.26 2.84 18.26
C THR A 137 -27.54 2.03 18.51
N LYS A 138 -27.96 1.22 17.52
CA LYS A 138 -29.18 0.40 17.64
C LYS A 138 -29.05 -0.72 18.68
N ASN A 139 -27.89 -1.37 18.73
CA ASN A 139 -27.64 -2.48 19.64
C ASN A 139 -27.04 -2.04 20.98
N ASP A 140 -26.90 -0.73 21.19
CA ASP A 140 -26.37 -0.10 22.41
C ASP A 140 -25.08 -0.77 22.89
N VAL A 141 -24.15 -0.97 21.94
CA VAL A 141 -22.87 -1.63 22.17
C VAL A 141 -21.98 -0.67 22.93
N ASN A 142 -22.00 -0.78 24.25
CA ASN A 142 -21.28 0.11 25.14
C ASN A 142 -20.36 -0.67 26.08
N ARG A 143 -19.05 -0.44 25.95
CA ARG A 143 -18.00 -1.05 26.79
C ARG A 143 -18.19 -0.77 28.30
N GLN A 144 -18.93 0.29 28.65
CA GLN A 144 -19.21 0.69 30.04
C GLN A 144 -20.37 -0.09 30.69
N LYS A 145 -21.13 -0.89 29.93
CA LYS A 145 -22.17 -1.76 30.48
C LYS A 145 -21.56 -3.06 30.98
N ASN A 146 -21.88 -3.42 32.23
CA ASN A 146 -21.33 -4.58 32.94
C ASN A 146 -21.74 -5.94 32.37
N THR A 147 -22.72 -6.01 31.45
CA THR A 147 -23.20 -7.29 30.90
C THR A 147 -22.97 -7.34 29.39
N PRO A 148 -21.92 -8.03 28.92
CA PRO A 148 -21.71 -8.23 27.49
C PRO A 148 -22.84 -9.10 26.90
N PRO A 149 -23.36 -8.77 25.70
CA PRO A 149 -24.44 -9.53 25.07
C PRO A 149 -24.11 -10.99 24.76
N GLY A 150 -22.84 -11.31 24.48
CA GLY A 150 -22.37 -12.68 24.30
C GLY A 150 -23.02 -13.43 23.13
N VAL A 151 -23.29 -12.75 22.03
CA VAL A 151 -24.02 -13.30 20.87
C VAL A 151 -23.29 -14.51 20.27
N ASP A 152 -24.02 -15.61 20.06
CA ASP A 152 -23.54 -16.81 19.37
C ASP A 152 -23.93 -16.79 17.87
N TRP A 153 -23.25 -17.58 17.05
CA TRP A 153 -23.55 -17.67 15.62
C TRP A 153 -24.93 -18.25 15.31
N THR A 154 -25.58 -18.89 16.28
CA THR A 154 -26.94 -19.43 16.18
C THR A 154 -28.01 -18.37 16.38
N ASP A 155 -27.63 -17.20 16.91
CA ASP A 155 -28.58 -16.16 17.26
C ASP A 155 -28.91 -15.30 16.04
N SER A 156 -30.16 -14.86 15.94
CA SER A 156 -30.62 -13.98 14.85
C SER A 156 -29.89 -12.63 14.81
N ALA A 157 -29.31 -12.20 15.93
CA ALA A 157 -28.55 -10.96 16.06
C ALA A 157 -27.12 -11.05 15.48
N PHE A 158 -26.63 -12.25 15.14
CA PHE A 158 -25.27 -12.46 14.62
C PHE A 158 -25.06 -11.85 13.23
N GLY A 159 -26.03 -12.07 12.32
CA GLY A 159 -25.84 -11.83 10.88
C GLY A 159 -25.42 -10.40 10.54
N ALA A 160 -26.05 -9.39 11.15
CA ALA A 160 -25.74 -7.99 10.86
C ALA A 160 -24.33 -7.60 11.31
N GLY A 161 -23.92 -8.01 12.51
CA GLY A 161 -22.58 -7.71 13.03
C GLY A 161 -21.49 -8.47 12.28
N PHE A 162 -21.77 -9.71 11.86
CA PHE A 162 -20.86 -10.52 11.04
C PHE A 162 -20.57 -9.89 9.69
N VAL A 163 -21.61 -9.46 8.97
CA VAL A 163 -21.46 -8.80 7.66
C VAL A 163 -20.66 -7.51 7.79
N LEU A 164 -20.95 -6.69 8.81
CA LEU A 164 -20.17 -5.46 9.07
C LEU A 164 -18.71 -5.76 9.41
N TYR A 165 -18.44 -6.83 10.16
CA TYR A 165 -17.08 -7.27 10.47
C TYR A 165 -16.32 -7.70 9.20
N LEU A 166 -16.98 -8.46 8.31
CA LEU A 166 -16.42 -8.86 7.02
C LEU A 166 -16.14 -7.68 6.10
N LEU A 167 -17.11 -6.78 5.95
CA LEU A 167 -16.95 -5.55 5.16
C LEU A 167 -15.80 -4.69 5.68
N SER A 168 -15.63 -4.65 7.00
CA SER A 168 -14.52 -3.94 7.62
C SER A 168 -13.15 -4.59 7.33
N GLY A 169 -13.10 -5.92 7.18
CA GLY A 169 -11.91 -6.63 6.69
C GLY A 169 -11.61 -6.35 5.23
N ILE A 170 -12.64 -6.24 4.40
CA ILE A 170 -12.49 -5.80 3.00
C ILE A 170 -11.88 -4.40 2.98
N ILE A 171 -12.40 -3.45 3.76
CA ILE A 171 -11.86 -2.08 3.86
C ILE A 171 -10.40 -2.11 4.32
N TYR A 172 -10.09 -2.89 5.36
CA TYR A 172 -8.74 -2.98 5.90
C TYR A 172 -7.71 -3.40 4.84
N ALA A 173 -8.04 -4.37 3.98
CA ALA A 173 -7.15 -4.81 2.91
C ALA A 173 -7.18 -3.88 1.69
N THR A 174 -8.36 -3.53 1.19
CA THR A 174 -8.52 -2.80 -0.07
C THR A 174 -8.06 -1.35 0.01
N TYR A 175 -8.30 -0.67 1.13
CA TYR A 175 -7.91 0.71 1.33
C TYR A 175 -6.38 0.87 1.27
N GLN A 176 -5.63 -0.04 1.91
CA GLN A 176 -4.17 -0.06 1.82
C GLN A 176 -3.67 -0.19 0.39
N ILE A 177 -4.28 -1.09 -0.39
CA ILE A 177 -3.90 -1.31 -1.79
C ILE A 177 -4.13 -0.07 -2.65
N VAL A 178 -5.25 0.65 -2.50
CA VAL A 178 -5.48 1.89 -3.28
C VAL A 178 -4.45 2.96 -2.94
N VAL A 179 -4.14 3.13 -1.65
CA VAL A 179 -3.15 4.12 -1.22
C VAL A 179 -1.75 3.74 -1.73
N GLN A 180 -1.37 2.47 -1.62
CA GLN A 180 -0.09 1.97 -2.15
C GLN A 180 -0.01 2.08 -3.68
N TRP A 181 -1.09 1.76 -4.39
CA TRP A 181 -1.18 1.92 -5.84
C TRP A 181 -1.01 3.38 -6.23
N THR A 182 -1.61 4.30 -5.47
CA THR A 182 -1.49 5.75 -5.72
C THR A 182 -0.05 6.21 -5.48
N LEU A 183 0.61 5.74 -4.42
CA LEU A 183 2.02 6.03 -4.16
C LEU A 183 2.93 5.48 -5.27
N GLY A 184 2.70 4.25 -5.72
CA GLY A 184 3.41 3.63 -6.85
C GLY A 184 3.06 4.25 -8.21
N ALA A 185 2.02 5.10 -8.27
CA ALA A 185 1.71 5.90 -9.45
C ALA A 185 2.43 7.24 -9.51
N LEU A 186 3.02 7.69 -8.40
CA LEU A 186 3.72 8.97 -8.34
C LEU A 186 5.16 8.89 -8.85
N SER A 187 5.84 7.74 -8.70
CA SER A 187 7.22 7.55 -9.16
C SER A 187 7.43 6.12 -9.66
N ASN A 188 8.28 5.95 -10.68
CA ASN A 188 8.73 4.65 -11.16
C ASN A 188 10.17 4.34 -10.69
N ASP A 189 10.84 5.27 -9.99
CA ASP A 189 12.19 5.13 -9.46
C ASP A 189 12.19 4.20 -8.23
N PRO A 190 12.86 3.02 -8.29
CA PRO A 190 12.89 2.08 -7.18
C PRO A 190 13.42 2.68 -5.87
N VAL A 191 14.35 3.63 -5.93
CA VAL A 191 14.91 4.28 -4.72
C VAL A 191 13.89 5.21 -4.08
N GLN A 192 13.09 5.91 -4.88
CA GLN A 192 12.04 6.77 -4.36
C GLN A 192 10.86 5.94 -3.84
N CYS A 193 10.48 4.90 -4.57
CA CYS A 193 9.45 3.95 -4.17
C CYS A 193 9.78 3.25 -2.85
N SER A 194 11.03 2.87 -2.60
CA SER A 194 11.43 2.25 -1.34
C SER A 194 11.27 3.21 -0.15
N ARG A 195 11.65 4.49 -0.31
CA ARG A 195 11.45 5.54 0.70
C ARG A 195 9.97 5.77 0.98
N LEU A 196 9.14 5.86 -0.07
CA LEU A 196 7.69 6.01 0.06
C LEU A 196 7.04 4.80 0.73
N ALA A 197 7.50 3.58 0.44
CA ALA A 197 7.01 2.37 1.10
C ALA A 197 7.34 2.36 2.60
N GLY A 198 8.55 2.79 2.97
CA GLY A 198 8.96 2.97 4.37
C GLY A 198 8.09 4.01 5.09
N LEU A 199 7.87 5.18 4.47
CA LEU A 199 7.00 6.23 4.99
C LEU A 199 5.56 5.73 5.17
N PHE A 200 5.02 5.03 4.16
CA PHE A 200 3.70 4.41 4.23
C PHE A 200 3.59 3.49 5.45
N LYS A 201 4.54 2.56 5.62
CA LYS A 201 4.44 1.59 6.72
C LYS A 201 4.65 2.25 8.09
N GLY A 202 5.53 3.25 8.19
CA GLY A 202 5.72 4.02 9.41
C GLY A 202 4.46 4.79 9.84
N THR A 203 3.81 5.49 8.90
CA THR A 203 2.60 6.28 9.19
C THR A 203 1.38 5.40 9.50
N THR A 204 1.20 4.27 8.79
CA THR A 204 0.13 3.31 9.11
C THR A 204 0.30 2.72 10.52
N ALA A 205 1.53 2.36 10.90
CA ALA A 205 1.85 1.86 12.24
C ALA A 205 1.57 2.91 13.33
N LEU A 206 1.85 4.19 13.07
CA LEU A 206 1.50 5.28 13.99
C LEU A 206 -0.01 5.40 14.18
N GLY A 207 -0.80 5.33 13.11
CA GLY A 207 -2.26 5.34 13.20
C GLY A 207 -2.82 4.15 13.97
N MET A 208 -2.28 2.96 13.74
CA MET A 208 -2.61 1.76 14.51
C MET A 208 -2.28 1.93 16.00
N CYS A 209 -1.10 2.46 16.32
CA CYS A 209 -0.67 2.75 17.70
C CYS A 209 -1.66 3.67 18.40
N ILE A 210 -2.05 4.79 17.77
CA ILE A 210 -3.02 5.72 18.34
C ILE A 210 -4.39 5.05 18.55
N SER A 211 -4.82 4.19 17.64
CA SER A 211 -6.06 3.41 17.80
C SER A 211 -6.03 2.52 19.04
N PHE A 212 -4.94 1.78 19.26
CA PHE A 212 -4.77 0.96 20.46
C PHE A 212 -4.65 1.80 21.75
N VAL A 213 -4.06 2.99 21.67
CA VAL A 213 -4.01 3.92 22.81
C VAL A 213 -5.42 4.42 23.16
N LEU A 214 -6.24 4.78 22.16
CA LEU A 214 -7.64 5.17 22.39
C LEU A 214 -8.44 4.02 23.00
N ASP A 215 -8.24 2.80 22.52
CA ASP A 215 -8.90 1.62 23.07
C ASP A 215 -8.46 1.32 24.51
N SER A 216 -7.16 1.43 24.83
CA SER A 216 -6.65 1.20 26.19
C SER A 216 -7.13 2.26 27.20
N LYS A 217 -7.39 3.48 26.74
CA LYS A 217 -8.03 4.54 27.54
C LYS A 217 -9.54 4.36 27.71
N ASN A 218 -10.12 3.27 27.20
CA ASN A 218 -11.55 2.96 27.26
C ASN A 218 -12.44 4.07 26.66
N VAL A 219 -11.96 4.74 25.61
CA VAL A 219 -12.78 5.69 24.84
C VAL A 219 -13.98 4.95 24.24
N SER A 220 -15.15 5.59 24.19
CA SER A 220 -16.37 4.99 23.63
C SER A 220 -16.17 4.50 22.19
N TYR A 221 -16.81 3.38 21.83
CA TYR A 221 -16.72 2.82 20.48
C TYR A 221 -17.24 3.78 19.41
N ILE A 222 -18.28 4.56 19.73
CA ILE A 222 -18.80 5.59 18.82
C ILE A 222 -17.78 6.71 18.60
N ASP A 223 -17.13 7.19 19.64
CA ASP A 223 -16.14 8.27 19.52
C ASP A 223 -14.92 7.82 18.70
N GLN A 224 -14.43 6.61 18.96
CA GLN A 224 -13.36 6.00 18.15
C GLN A 224 -13.78 5.89 16.68
N LEU A 225 -15.02 5.44 16.42
CA LEU A 225 -15.56 5.33 15.08
C LEU A 225 -15.72 6.69 14.40
N ILE A 226 -16.14 7.73 15.10
CA ILE A 226 -16.27 9.10 14.55
C ILE A 226 -14.91 9.63 14.12
N VAL A 227 -13.88 9.46 14.96
CA VAL A 227 -12.51 9.86 14.61
C VAL A 227 -12.05 9.13 13.36
N GLN A 228 -12.24 7.80 13.33
CA GLN A 228 -11.85 6.98 12.20
C GLN A 228 -12.62 7.33 10.91
N PHE A 229 -13.94 7.53 11.01
CA PHE A 229 -14.80 7.92 9.89
C PHE A 229 -14.38 9.27 9.31
N THR A 230 -14.12 10.25 10.18
CA THR A 230 -13.67 11.58 9.76
C THR A 230 -12.33 11.50 9.04
N LEU A 231 -11.39 10.74 9.58
CA LEU A 231 -10.07 10.54 8.96
C LEU A 231 -10.17 9.79 7.63
N TYR A 232 -11.08 8.81 7.50
CA TYR A 232 -11.34 8.15 6.22
C TYR A 232 -11.94 9.11 5.19
N ALA A 233 -12.93 9.91 5.57
CA ALA A 233 -13.54 10.87 4.66
C ALA A 233 -12.53 11.91 4.17
N VAL A 234 -11.76 12.49 5.09
CA VAL A 234 -10.69 13.45 4.77
C VAL A 234 -9.60 12.79 3.94
N GLY A 235 -9.14 11.60 4.33
CA GLY A 235 -8.13 10.82 3.62
C GLY A 235 -8.56 10.48 2.19
N LEU A 236 -9.83 10.11 1.99
CA LEU A 236 -10.39 9.81 0.67
C LEU A 236 -10.43 11.04 -0.24
N VAL A 237 -10.84 12.20 0.31
CA VAL A 237 -10.88 13.45 -0.47
C VAL A 237 -9.48 13.82 -0.95
N PHE A 238 -8.47 13.74 -0.09
CA PHE A 238 -7.09 14.00 -0.50
C PHE A 238 -6.56 12.94 -1.47
N LEU A 239 -6.88 11.66 -1.26
CA LEU A 239 -6.50 10.58 -2.16
C LEU A 239 -7.06 10.80 -3.57
N LEU A 240 -8.36 11.08 -3.69
CA LEU A 240 -9.02 11.38 -4.97
C LEU A 240 -8.45 12.65 -5.61
N GLY A 241 -8.18 13.69 -4.82
CA GLY A 241 -7.53 14.91 -5.30
C GLY A 241 -6.15 14.63 -5.89
N ILE A 242 -5.32 13.84 -5.21
CA ILE A 242 -3.99 13.46 -5.70
C ILE A 242 -4.08 12.58 -6.95
N ILE A 243 -5.03 11.63 -7.00
CA ILE A 243 -5.24 10.82 -8.21
C ILE A 243 -5.64 11.71 -9.39
N TRP A 244 -6.50 12.71 -9.17
CA TRP A 244 -6.94 13.61 -10.22
C TRP A 244 -5.85 14.56 -10.71
N PHE A 245 -5.14 15.22 -9.78
CA PHE A 245 -4.20 16.29 -10.13
C PHE A 245 -2.75 15.81 -10.36
N CYS A 246 -2.32 14.75 -9.68
CA CYS A 246 -0.90 14.37 -9.64
C CYS A 246 -0.56 13.08 -10.40
N VAL A 247 -1.49 12.13 -10.52
CA VAL A 247 -1.23 10.91 -11.31
C VAL A 247 -1.13 11.30 -12.78
N ARG A 248 -0.14 10.77 -13.49
CA ARG A 248 0.00 10.93 -14.94
C ARG A 248 -0.20 9.57 -15.61
N ASP A 249 -0.57 9.58 -16.89
CA ASP A 249 -0.73 8.33 -17.65
C ASP A 249 0.61 7.61 -17.85
N THR A 250 1.71 8.36 -17.97
CA THR A 250 3.08 7.83 -17.96
C THR A 250 4.02 8.74 -17.16
N ASN A 251 4.94 8.14 -16.38
CA ASN A 251 6.07 8.83 -15.75
C ASN A 251 7.41 8.50 -16.45
N TYR A 252 7.37 7.69 -17.50
CA TYR A 252 8.53 7.38 -18.32
C TYR A 252 9.10 8.66 -18.95
N PHE A 253 10.42 8.72 -19.12
CA PHE A 253 11.21 9.88 -19.59
C PHE A 253 11.36 11.06 -18.61
N LEU A 254 10.59 11.10 -17.50
CA LEU A 254 10.69 12.18 -16.51
C LEU A 254 11.71 11.90 -15.39
N GLU A 255 12.14 10.64 -15.24
CA GLU A 255 12.98 10.19 -14.14
C GLU A 255 14.37 9.77 -14.65
N GLU A 256 15.42 10.31 -14.03
CA GLU A 256 16.81 10.08 -14.46
C GLU A 256 17.30 8.65 -14.22
N ASN A 257 16.80 7.97 -13.19
CA ASN A 257 17.31 6.65 -12.78
C ASN A 257 16.51 5.49 -13.38
N VAL A 258 15.36 5.75 -14.01
CA VAL A 258 14.49 4.74 -14.59
C VAL A 258 14.83 4.56 -16.06
N ILE A 259 14.94 3.29 -16.47
CA ILE A 259 15.11 2.89 -17.87
C ILE A 259 13.71 2.57 -18.42
N VAL A 260 13.37 3.18 -19.56
CA VAL A 260 12.08 2.98 -20.22
C VAL A 260 12.06 1.62 -20.95
N PRO A 261 11.00 0.80 -20.81
CA PRO A 261 10.87 -0.44 -21.56
C PRO A 261 10.76 -0.20 -23.07
N HIS A 262 11.33 -1.08 -23.90
CA HIS A 262 11.36 -0.91 -25.37
C HIS A 262 9.96 -0.77 -25.99
N ARG A 263 8.94 -1.48 -25.46
CA ARG A 263 7.55 -1.35 -25.95
C ARG A 263 6.98 0.07 -25.76
N TRP A 264 7.36 0.75 -24.67
CA TRP A 264 6.92 2.12 -24.41
C TRP A 264 7.75 3.12 -25.19
N GLU A 265 9.04 2.84 -25.40
CA GLU A 265 9.91 3.62 -26.27
C GLU A 265 9.41 3.60 -27.73
N GLU A 266 9.09 2.42 -28.28
CA GLU A 266 8.52 2.25 -29.62
C GLU A 266 7.19 2.99 -29.75
N ARG A 267 6.32 2.87 -28.75
CA ARG A 267 5.03 3.56 -28.75
C ARG A 267 5.19 5.08 -28.70
N ALA A 268 6.09 5.56 -27.86
CA ALA A 268 6.36 6.99 -27.73
C ALA A 268 7.04 7.56 -29.01
N ARG A 269 7.82 6.73 -29.72
CA ARG A 269 8.38 7.03 -31.04
C ARG A 269 7.29 7.13 -32.12
N ILE A 270 6.33 6.21 -32.13
CA ILE A 270 5.18 6.22 -33.06
C ILE A 270 4.27 7.42 -32.79
N GLU A 271 4.04 7.76 -31.52
CA GLU A 271 3.21 8.89 -31.10
C GLU A 271 3.95 10.25 -31.20
N GLY A 272 5.23 10.25 -31.58
CA GLY A 272 6.05 11.47 -31.77
C GLY A 272 6.35 12.24 -30.48
N LEU A 273 6.26 11.58 -29.31
CA LEU A 273 6.39 12.19 -27.99
C LEU A 273 7.84 12.34 -27.51
N VAL A 274 8.81 11.82 -28.26
CA VAL A 274 10.22 11.69 -27.82
C VAL A 274 11.15 12.13 -28.94
N GLY A 275 12.08 13.05 -28.65
CA GLY A 275 13.13 13.47 -29.57
C GLY A 275 14.31 12.50 -29.61
N GLU A 276 15.18 12.60 -30.62
CA GLU A 276 16.37 11.73 -30.76
C GLU A 276 17.33 11.84 -29.55
N GLU A 277 17.43 13.01 -28.91
CA GLU A 277 18.28 13.22 -27.73
C GLU A 277 17.81 12.42 -26.48
N GLU A 278 16.51 12.24 -26.29
CA GLU A 278 15.98 11.44 -25.19
C GLU A 278 16.28 9.95 -25.41
N ILE A 279 16.18 9.48 -26.65
CA ILE A 279 16.48 8.09 -27.04
C ILE A 279 17.97 7.80 -26.78
N GLU A 280 18.85 8.74 -27.12
CA GLU A 280 20.29 8.59 -26.87
C GLU A 280 20.61 8.59 -25.36
N ARG A 281 19.85 9.36 -24.56
CA ARG A 281 19.93 9.34 -23.10
C ARG A 281 19.52 7.99 -22.52
N GLU A 282 18.42 7.39 -22.98
CA GLU A 282 17.96 6.08 -22.52
C GLU A 282 18.97 4.97 -22.88
N LYS A 283 19.50 4.96 -24.10
CA LYS A 283 20.58 4.03 -24.50
C LYS A 283 21.83 4.17 -23.61
N ARG A 284 22.18 5.41 -23.24
CA ARG A 284 23.30 5.65 -22.32
C ARG A 284 23.01 5.07 -20.93
N LYS A 285 21.77 5.15 -20.44
CA LYS A 285 21.38 4.55 -19.16
C LYS A 285 21.50 3.03 -19.17
N GLU A 286 21.03 2.38 -20.25
CA GLU A 286 21.15 0.93 -20.43
C GLU A 286 22.62 0.48 -20.45
N MET A 287 23.47 1.21 -21.19
CA MET A 287 24.92 0.95 -21.23
C MET A 287 25.57 1.10 -19.85
N LEU A 288 25.13 2.07 -19.05
CA LEU A 288 25.62 2.26 -17.68
C LEU A 288 25.16 1.14 -16.73
N ALA A 289 23.93 0.66 -16.89
CA ALA A 289 23.42 -0.48 -16.12
C ALA A 289 24.20 -1.77 -16.42
N MET A 290 24.41 -2.08 -17.71
CA MET A 290 25.21 -3.21 -18.18
C MET A 290 26.67 -3.13 -17.70
N ARG A 291 27.30 -1.95 -17.79
CA ARG A 291 28.67 -1.76 -17.31
C ARG A 291 28.80 -1.93 -15.79
N GLY A 292 27.76 -1.54 -15.04
CA GLY A 292 27.69 -1.72 -13.60
C GLY A 292 27.60 -3.18 -13.17
N GLU A 293 27.01 -4.06 -14.00
CA GLU A 293 26.98 -5.51 -13.78
C GLU A 293 28.34 -6.15 -14.08
N VAL A 294 28.97 -5.81 -15.20
CA VAL A 294 30.29 -6.36 -15.61
C VAL A 294 31.39 -6.06 -14.59
N LEU A 295 31.37 -4.89 -13.95
CA LEU A 295 32.35 -4.54 -12.89
C LEU A 295 32.16 -5.36 -11.62
N ASP A 296 30.91 -5.72 -11.28
CA ASP A 296 30.57 -6.52 -10.09
C ASP A 296 30.93 -8.01 -10.30
N GLU A 297 30.78 -8.53 -11.53
CA GLU A 297 31.22 -9.90 -11.87
C GLU A 297 32.74 -10.04 -11.79
N LYS A 298 33.50 -9.11 -12.36
CA LYS A 298 34.96 -9.07 -12.21
C LYS A 298 35.40 -8.98 -10.76
N SER A 299 34.73 -8.15 -9.95
CA SER A 299 35.04 -8.06 -8.52
C SER A 299 34.76 -9.36 -7.76
N LYS A 300 33.77 -10.16 -8.19
CA LYS A 300 33.47 -11.47 -7.58
C LYS A 300 34.46 -12.54 -8.03
N GLU A 301 34.87 -12.53 -9.29
CA GLU A 301 35.95 -13.39 -9.80
C GLU A 301 37.25 -13.10 -9.06
N ASP A 302 37.65 -11.84 -8.90
CA ASP A 302 38.85 -11.43 -8.15
C ASP A 302 38.81 -11.88 -6.67
N VAL A 303 37.63 -11.88 -6.05
CA VAL A 303 37.44 -12.34 -4.66
C VAL A 303 37.48 -13.86 -4.57
N MET A 304 36.93 -14.59 -5.54
CA MET A 304 37.03 -16.06 -5.61
C MET A 304 38.47 -16.52 -5.89
N GLU A 305 39.18 -15.88 -6.82
CA GLU A 305 40.58 -16.21 -7.12
C GLU A 305 41.47 -15.99 -5.89
N LYS A 306 41.30 -14.88 -5.17
CA LYS A 306 42.05 -14.61 -3.93
C LYS A 306 41.68 -15.54 -2.78
N GLY A 307 40.43 -15.99 -2.72
CA GLY A 307 39.95 -16.96 -1.73
C GLY A 307 40.42 -18.40 -1.98
N MET A 308 40.78 -18.74 -3.23
CA MET A 308 41.34 -20.05 -3.61
C MET A 308 42.87 -20.12 -3.50
N SER A 309 43.55 -18.97 -3.40
CA SER A 309 45.01 -18.86 -3.24
C SER A 309 45.48 -18.75 -1.78
N GLY A 310 44.58 -18.85 -0.80
CA GLY A 310 44.84 -18.68 0.64
C GLY A 310 44.73 -19.98 1.43
#